data_AF-A0A813MCF8-F1
#
_entry.id   AF-A0A813MCF8-F1
#
_cell.length_a   1.000
_cell.length_b   1.000
_cell.length_c   1.000
_cell.angle_alpha   90.00
_cell.angle_beta   90.00
_cell.angle_gamma   90.00
#
_symmetry.space_group_name_H-M   'P 1'
#
loop_
_entity.id
_entity.type
_entity.pdbx_description
1 polymer ?
#
loop_
_entity_poly.entity_id
_entity_poly.type
_entity_poly.pdbx_seq_one_letter_code
_entity_poly.pdbx_strand_id
1 'polypeptide(L)'
;MQGKLLWTLTWIGPYEFFIVLVVPAVIFAISNGIIYFTVRASSRRVHTAAASISGSSTTECLSSRDILLLKHMVFVFIVYLTGWSPVYIAAAAGVTNGMPAWLYYLLELPAGVSFMILLLDLLWYNHEVRQYLKEKFVRWLHIQ
;
A
#
# COMPACT_ATOMS: atom_id res chain seq x y z
N MET A 1 -2.85 -28.27 -32.37
CA MET A 1 -2.69 -27.92 -30.93
C MET A 1 -2.12 -26.52 -30.67
N GLN A 2 -1.59 -25.78 -31.66
CA GLN A 2 -1.04 -24.43 -31.47
C GLN A 2 -2.09 -23.33 -31.19
N GLY A 3 -3.32 -23.46 -31.72
CA GLY A 3 -4.36 -22.44 -31.54
C GLY A 3 -4.81 -22.25 -30.08
N LYS A 4 -4.89 -23.32 -29.28
CA LYS A 4 -5.33 -23.24 -27.87
C LYS A 4 -4.32 -22.52 -26.96
N LEU A 5 -3.02 -22.61 -27.28
CA LEU A 5 -1.96 -21.97 -26.50
C LEU A 5 -1.97 -20.44 -26.63
N LEU A 6 -2.33 -19.95 -27.83
CA LEU A 6 -2.42 -18.52 -28.12
C LEU A 6 -3.55 -17.87 -27.33
N TRP A 7 -4.72 -18.51 -27.26
CA TRP A 7 -5.83 -18.04 -26.42
C TRP A 7 -5.48 -17.99 -24.94
N THR A 8 -4.74 -18.96 -24.39
CA THR A 8 -4.33 -18.87 -22.97
C THR A 8 -3.34 -17.74 -22.68
N LEU A 9 -2.44 -17.43 -23.63
CA LEU A 9 -1.42 -16.38 -23.47
C LEU A 9 -2.01 -14.95 -23.54
N THR A 10 -2.97 -14.71 -24.44
CA THR A 10 -3.58 -13.38 -24.57
C THR A 10 -4.45 -13.00 -23.37
N TRP A 11 -5.06 -13.99 -22.71
CA TRP A 11 -5.97 -13.75 -21.58
C TRP A 11 -5.26 -13.66 -20.23
N ILE A 12 -4.02 -14.13 -20.11
CA ILE A 12 -3.25 -14.10 -18.86
C ILE A 12 -2.90 -12.68 -18.42
N GLY A 13 -2.46 -11.81 -19.34
CA GLY A 13 -2.07 -10.43 -19.02
C GLY A 13 -3.22 -9.58 -18.47
N PRO A 14 -4.38 -9.53 -19.15
CA PRO A 14 -5.56 -8.84 -18.63
C PRO A 14 -6.06 -9.43 -17.31
N TYR A 15 -6.04 -10.75 -17.15
CA TYR A 15 -6.46 -11.41 -15.92
C TYR A 15 -5.55 -11.06 -14.74
N GLU A 16 -4.24 -11.04 -14.95
CA GLU A 16 -3.25 -10.61 -13.95
C GLU A 16 -3.46 -9.14 -13.58
N PHE A 17 -3.69 -8.25 -14.55
CA PHE A 17 -4.05 -6.86 -14.28
C PHE A 17 -5.30 -6.73 -13.39
N PHE A 18 -6.37 -7.46 -13.69
CA PHE A 18 -7.60 -7.37 -12.89
C PHE A 18 -7.42 -7.92 -11.48
N ILE A 19 -6.77 -9.07 -11.32
CA ILE A 19 -6.63 -9.71 -10.01
C ILE A 19 -5.59 -9.03 -9.13
N VAL A 20 -4.47 -8.61 -9.70
CA VAL A 20 -3.34 -8.09 -8.92
C VAL A 20 -3.50 -6.58 -8.67
N LEU A 21 -4.11 -5.84 -9.60
CA LEU A 21 -4.26 -4.39 -9.46
C LEU A 21 -5.69 -3.97 -9.12
N VAL A 22 -6.67 -4.34 -9.94
CA VAL A 22 -8.03 -3.80 -9.85
C VAL A 22 -8.75 -4.29 -8.60
N VAL A 23 -8.73 -5.60 -8.32
CA VAL A 23 -9.42 -6.17 -7.17
C VAL A 23 -8.87 -5.63 -5.84
N PRO A 24 -7.55 -5.63 -5.57
CA PRO A 24 -6.98 -5.03 -4.36
C PRO A 24 -7.28 -3.53 -4.26
N ALA A 25 -7.25 -2.81 -5.39
CA ALA A 25 -7.57 -1.39 -5.40
C ALA A 25 -9.02 -1.09 -5.01
N VAL A 26 -9.97 -1.87 -5.52
CA VAL A 26 -11.38 -1.72 -5.18
C VAL A 26 -11.63 -2.08 -3.72
N ILE A 27 -11.08 -3.21 -3.24
CA ILE A 27 -11.20 -3.62 -1.83
C ILE A 27 -10.60 -2.54 -0.92
N PHE A 28 -9.43 -2.00 -1.28
CA PHE A 28 -8.77 -0.93 -0.54
C PHE A 28 -9.64 0.33 -0.52
N ALA A 29 -10.14 0.79 -1.67
CA ALA A 29 -10.99 1.98 -1.74
C ALA A 29 -12.28 1.83 -0.91
N ILE A 30 -12.95 0.68 -0.99
CA ILE A 30 -14.15 0.38 -0.20
C ILE A 30 -13.82 0.38 1.29
N SER A 31 -12.77 -0.33 1.69
CA SER A 31 -12.37 -0.46 3.10
C SER A 31 -12.01 0.89 3.72
N ASN A 32 -11.20 1.70 3.02
CA ASN A 32 -10.86 3.05 3.49
C ASN A 32 -12.06 3.99 3.49
N GLY A 33 -12.97 3.84 2.52
CA GLY A 33 -14.24 4.57 2.50
C GLY A 33 -15.08 4.27 3.73
N ILE A 34 -15.28 2.99 4.06
CA ILE A 34 -16.02 2.53 5.24
C ILE A 34 -15.36 3.07 6.52
N ILE A 35 -14.03 2.94 6.65
CA ILE A 35 -13.30 3.46 7.81
C ILE A 35 -13.47 4.98 7.92
N TYR A 36 -13.32 5.72 6.82
CA TYR A 36 -13.50 7.17 6.80
C TYR A 36 -14.91 7.58 7.23
N PHE A 37 -15.96 6.94 6.69
CA PHE A 37 -17.34 7.22 7.08
C PHE A 37 -17.60 6.88 8.56
N THR A 38 -17.03 5.77 9.05
CA THR A 38 -17.19 5.33 10.44
C THR A 38 -16.48 6.28 11.41
N VAL A 39 -15.26 6.72 11.08
CA VAL A 39 -14.53 7.73 11.86
C VAL A 39 -15.29 9.05 11.84
N ARG A 40 -15.75 9.52 10.67
CA ARG A 40 -16.51 10.78 10.56
C ARG A 40 -17.83 10.75 11.32
N ALA A 41 -18.55 9.62 11.27
CA ALA A 41 -19.78 9.42 12.04
C ALA A 41 -19.50 9.39 13.56
N SER A 42 -18.41 8.74 13.97
CA SER A 42 -17.96 8.68 15.37
C SER A 42 -17.52 10.05 15.88
N SER A 43 -16.71 10.80 15.13
CA SER A 43 -16.29 12.17 15.50
C SER A 43 -17.49 13.11 15.65
N ARG A 44 -18.51 12.98 14.80
CA ARG A 44 -19.74 13.78 14.90
C ARG A 44 -20.58 13.46 16.15
N ARG A 45 -20.63 12.18 16.56
CA ARG A 45 -21.31 11.75 17.80
C ARG A 45 -20.54 12.17 19.05
N VAL A 46 -19.22 12.12 19.00
CA VAL A 46 -18.36 12.55 20.11
C VAL A 46 -18.43 14.06 20.29
N HIS A 47 -18.49 14.87 19.22
CA HIS A 47 -18.65 16.32 19.37
C HIS A 47 -19.99 16.72 20.01
N THR A 48 -21.07 16.00 19.69
CA THR A 48 -22.39 16.24 20.28
C THR A 48 -22.47 15.76 21.73
N ALA A 49 -21.77 14.68 22.09
CA ALA A 49 -21.67 14.20 23.48
C ALA A 49 -20.68 15.01 24.33
N ALA A 50 -19.53 15.41 23.79
CA ALA A 50 -18.50 16.21 24.48
C ALA A 50 -18.94 17.65 24.73
N ALA A 51 -19.78 18.22 23.85
CA ALA A 51 -20.45 19.50 24.11
C ALA A 51 -21.41 19.43 25.32
N SER A 52 -21.88 18.23 25.68
CA SER A 52 -22.75 18.02 26.85
C SER A 52 -22.01 17.60 28.13
N ILE A 53 -20.76 17.14 28.03
CA ILE A 53 -19.97 16.63 29.17
C ILE A 53 -18.57 17.23 29.09
N SER A 54 -18.39 18.40 29.72
CA SER A 54 -17.10 19.02 29.95
C SER A 54 -16.22 18.10 30.81
N GLY A 55 -15.30 17.32 30.22
CA GLY A 55 -14.30 16.63 31.03
C GLY A 55 -13.50 15.46 30.45
N SER A 56 -13.84 14.84 29.31
CA SER A 56 -13.09 13.66 28.84
C SER A 56 -12.03 13.99 27.79
N SER A 57 -10.81 14.31 28.24
CA SER A 57 -9.62 14.55 27.41
C SER A 57 -9.02 13.28 26.75
N THR A 58 -9.58 12.10 27.02
CA THR A 58 -9.02 10.81 26.58
C THR A 58 -9.54 10.34 25.22
N THR A 59 -10.69 10.84 24.75
CA THR A 59 -11.36 10.32 23.54
C THR A 59 -10.83 10.94 22.24
N GLU A 60 -10.34 12.18 22.27
CA GLU A 60 -9.78 12.86 21.07
C GLU A 60 -8.47 12.22 20.58
N CYS A 61 -7.69 11.63 21.50
CA CYS A 61 -6.40 11.00 21.19
C CYS A 61 -6.56 9.73 20.33
N LEU A 62 -7.59 8.92 20.59
CA LEU A 62 -7.90 7.70 19.82
C LEU A 62 -8.27 8.03 18.36
N SER A 63 -9.09 9.07 18.14
CA SER A 63 -9.48 9.49 16.78
C SER A 63 -8.28 9.98 15.96
N SER A 64 -7.31 10.64 16.58
CA SER A 64 -6.15 11.19 15.87
C SER A 64 -5.19 10.09 15.38
N ARG A 65 -4.99 9.05 16.19
CA ARG A 65 -4.16 7.89 15.82
C ARG A 65 -4.75 7.13 14.64
N ASP A 66 -6.05 6.89 14.65
CA ASP A 66 -6.72 6.13 13.59
C ASP A 66 -6.73 6.91 12.26
N ILE A 67 -6.87 8.23 12.31
CA ILE A 67 -6.73 9.10 11.11
C ILE A 67 -5.29 9.07 10.58
N LEU A 68 -4.29 9.10 11.47
CA LEU A 68 -2.88 9.01 11.06
C LEU A 68 -2.60 7.66 10.38
N LEU A 69 -3.11 6.57 10.94
CA LEU A 69 -2.98 5.22 10.37
C LEU A 69 -3.70 5.11 9.02
N LEU A 70 -4.89 5.71 8.89
CA LEU A 70 -5.61 5.77 7.61
C LEU A 70 -4.82 6.55 6.55
N LYS A 71 -4.27 7.72 6.91
CA LYS A 71 -3.40 8.51 6.01
C LYS A 71 -2.19 7.72 5.55
N HIS A 72 -1.56 6.98 6.47
CA HIS A 72 -0.41 6.14 6.17
C HIS A 72 -0.79 4.97 5.25
N MET A 73 -1.90 4.27 5.50
CA MET A 73 -2.40 3.23 4.60
C MET A 73 -2.65 3.76 3.18
N VAL A 74 -3.29 4.93 3.07
CA VAL A 74 -3.52 5.59 1.77
C VAL A 74 -2.21 5.95 1.09
N PHE A 75 -1.22 6.45 1.83
CA PHE A 75 0.11 6.73 1.30
C PHE A 75 0.78 5.47 0.73
N VAL A 76 0.86 4.39 1.52
CA VAL A 76 1.42 3.09 1.11
C VAL A 76 0.76 2.58 -0.17
N PHE A 77 -0.56 2.69 -0.24
CA PHE A 77 -1.32 2.25 -1.40
C PHE A 77 -1.07 3.09 -2.66
N ILE A 78 -0.97 4.42 -2.53
CA ILE A 78 -0.63 5.30 -3.66
C ILE A 78 0.78 4.99 -4.17
N VAL A 79 1.75 4.81 -3.27
CA VAL A 79 3.13 4.44 -3.62
C VAL A 79 3.15 3.12 -4.37
N TYR A 80 2.40 2.12 -3.90
CA TYR A 80 2.28 0.83 -4.57
C TYR A 80 1.66 0.98 -5.98
N LEU A 81 0.49 1.61 -6.09
CA LEU A 81 -0.20 1.78 -7.37
C LEU A 81 0.66 2.52 -8.39
N THR A 82 1.28 3.64 -7.99
CA THR A 82 2.06 4.46 -8.90
C THR A 82 3.33 3.76 -9.38
N GLY A 83 3.99 3.00 -8.51
CA GLY A 83 5.18 2.21 -8.87
C GLY A 83 4.88 1.06 -9.82
N TRP A 84 3.80 0.32 -9.57
CA TRP A 84 3.50 -0.91 -10.32
C TRP A 84 2.57 -0.72 -11.52
N SER A 85 1.84 0.40 -11.60
CA SER A 85 0.93 0.70 -12.71
C SER A 85 1.60 0.61 -14.09
N PRO A 86 2.80 1.17 -14.34
CA PRO A 86 3.46 1.04 -15.64
C PRO A 86 3.65 -0.42 -16.06
N VAL A 87 4.10 -1.28 -15.15
CA VAL A 87 4.34 -2.72 -15.38
C VAL A 87 3.04 -3.43 -15.74
N TYR A 88 1.99 -3.22 -14.94
CA TYR A 88 0.69 -3.86 -15.19
C TYR A 88 0.01 -3.35 -16.47
N ILE A 89 0.15 -2.06 -16.80
CA ILE A 89 -0.36 -1.51 -18.06
C ILE A 89 0.38 -2.12 -19.24
N ALA A 90 1.71 -2.24 -19.18
CA ALA A 90 2.49 -2.85 -20.25
C ALA A 90 2.16 -4.34 -20.45
N ALA A 91 1.96 -5.07 -19.36
CA ALA A 91 1.52 -6.47 -19.38
C ALA A 91 0.11 -6.61 -19.99
N ALA A 92 -0.84 -5.76 -19.60
CA ALA A 92 -2.20 -5.76 -20.12
C ALA A 92 -2.27 -5.38 -21.61
N ALA A 93 -1.42 -4.45 -22.05
CA ALA A 93 -1.31 -4.05 -23.45
C ALA A 93 -0.54 -5.06 -24.31
N GLY A 94 0.04 -6.12 -23.72
CA GLY A 94 0.77 -7.16 -24.44
C GLY A 94 2.06 -6.68 -25.11
N VAL A 95 2.54 -5.49 -24.76
CA VAL A 95 3.72 -4.84 -25.37
C VAL A 95 5.05 -5.33 -24.78
N THR A 96 5.02 -6.21 -23.79
CA THR A 96 6.22 -6.82 -23.19
C THR A 96 6.94 -7.76 -24.14
N ASN A 97 6.22 -8.41 -25.06
CA ASN A 97 6.79 -9.32 -26.05
C ASN A 97 7.40 -8.53 -27.21
N GLY A 98 8.71 -8.35 -27.19
CA GLY A 98 9.47 -7.67 -28.24
C GLY A 98 10.04 -6.29 -27.84
N MET A 99 9.84 -5.87 -26.58
CA MET A 99 10.51 -4.69 -26.06
C MET A 99 12.02 -4.91 -25.93
N PRO A 100 12.86 -3.90 -26.25
CA PRO A 100 14.27 -3.97 -25.96
C PRO A 100 14.51 -3.96 -24.43
N ALA A 101 15.50 -4.71 -23.96
CA ALA A 101 15.74 -4.93 -22.54
C ALA A 101 15.88 -3.64 -21.71
N TRP A 102 16.50 -2.58 -22.26
CA TRP A 102 16.64 -1.31 -21.57
C TRP A 102 15.29 -0.63 -21.28
N LEU A 103 14.32 -0.79 -22.17
CA LEU A 103 12.98 -0.21 -22.01
C LEU A 103 12.18 -1.00 -20.97
N TYR A 104 12.37 -2.31 -20.92
CA TYR A 104 11.83 -3.17 -19.87
C TYR A 104 12.34 -2.74 -18.48
N TYR A 105 13.66 -2.57 -18.33
CA TYR A 105 14.23 -2.10 -17.05
C TYR A 105 13.76 -0.69 -16.66
N LEU A 106 13.61 0.21 -17.63
CA LEU A 106 13.08 1.55 -17.37
C LEU A 106 11.64 1.50 -16.84
N LEU A 107 10.86 0.52 -17.30
CA LEU A 107 9.47 0.32 -16.92
C LEU A 107 9.32 -0.35 -15.54
N GLU A 108 10.28 -1.19 -15.15
CA GLU A 108 10.35 -1.80 -13.81
C GLU A 108 10.96 -0.87 -12.75
N LEU A 109 11.76 0.12 -13.13
CA LEU A 109 12.45 1.02 -12.20
C LEU A 109 11.47 1.70 -11.21
N PRO A 110 10.31 2.24 -11.63
CA PRO A 110 9.31 2.77 -10.71
C PRO A 110 8.79 1.75 -9.68
N ALA A 111 8.64 0.48 -10.07
CA ALA A 111 8.21 -0.58 -9.18
C ALA A 111 9.28 -0.89 -8.13
N GLY A 112 10.56 -0.92 -8.55
CA GLY A 112 11.70 -1.08 -7.64
C GLY A 112 11.82 0.08 -6.64
N VAL A 113 11.66 1.32 -7.11
CA VAL A 113 11.67 2.51 -6.24
C VAL A 113 10.51 2.48 -5.26
N SER A 114 9.30 2.14 -5.72
CA SER A 114 8.13 1.98 -4.85
C SER A 114 8.35 0.94 -3.77
N PHE A 115 8.88 -0.23 -4.12
CA PHE A 115 9.23 -1.27 -3.15
C PHE A 115 10.23 -0.77 -2.09
N MET A 116 11.25 -0.03 -2.50
CA MET A 116 12.23 0.56 -1.57
C MET A 116 11.59 1.59 -0.62
N ILE A 117 10.69 2.43 -1.12
CA ILE A 117 9.95 3.38 -0.28
C ILE A 117 9.11 2.63 0.75
N LEU A 118 8.38 1.59 0.34
CA LEU A 118 7.58 0.77 1.26
C LEU A 118 8.42 0.03 2.29
N LEU A 119 9.60 -0.47 1.90
CA LEU A 119 10.54 -1.09 2.82
C LEU A 119 11.04 -0.10 3.87
N LEU A 120 11.44 1.10 3.45
CA LEU A 120 11.89 2.16 4.35
C LEU A 120 10.77 2.62 5.29
N ASP A 121 9.56 2.74 4.76
CA ASP A 121 8.37 3.11 5.53
C ASP A 121 8.04 2.06 6.59
N LEU A 122 8.10 0.76 6.25
CA LEU A 122 7.96 -0.35 7.19
C LEU A 122 9.03 -0.30 8.29
N LEU A 123 10.29 -0.06 7.93
CA LEU A 123 11.38 0.10 8.88
C LEU A 123 11.19 1.31 9.79
N TRP A 124 10.58 2.39 9.29
CA TRP A 124 10.36 3.61 10.07
C TRP A 124 9.19 3.48 11.04
N TYR A 125 8.07 2.92 10.59
CA TYR A 125 6.83 2.85 11.39
C TYR A 125 6.78 1.64 12.31
N ASN A 126 7.47 0.54 11.99
CA ASN A 126 7.46 -0.66 12.83
C ASN A 126 8.42 -0.50 14.02
N HIS A 127 7.87 -0.26 15.22
CA HIS A 127 8.65 -0.14 16.45
C HIS A 127 9.43 -1.42 16.78
N GLU A 128 8.81 -2.59 16.63
CA GLU A 128 9.42 -3.89 16.97
C GLU A 128 10.62 -4.18 16.07
N VAL A 129 10.49 -3.91 14.77
CA VAL A 129 11.61 -4.09 13.82
C VAL A 129 12.75 -3.14 14.15
N ARG A 130 12.47 -1.87 14.47
CA ARG A 130 13.51 -0.93 14.90
C ARG A 130 14.19 -1.36 16.20
N GLN A 131 13.42 -1.84 17.16
CA GLN A 131 13.96 -2.32 18.42
C GLN A 131 14.84 -3.55 18.20
N TYR A 132 14.38 -4.53 17.42
CA TYR A 132 15.16 -5.71 17.04
C TYR A 132 16.47 -5.34 16.33
N LEU A 133 16.42 -4.41 15.38
CA LEU A 133 17.61 -3.92 14.67
C LEU A 133 18.58 -3.22 15.61
N LYS A 134 18.08 -2.36 16.52
CA LYS A 134 18.91 -1.70 17.55
C LYS A 134 19.58 -2.72 18.47
N GLU A 135 18.84 -3.69 18.98
CA GLU A 135 19.37 -4.73 19.87
C GLU A 135 20.43 -5.61 19.19
N LYS A 136 20.24 -5.91 17.90
CA LYS A 136 21.21 -6.68 17.11
C LYS A 136 22.46 -5.87 16.80
N PHE A 137 22.31 -4.58 16.49
CA PHE A 137 23.43 -3.67 16.22
C PHE A 137 24.27 -3.41 17.47
N VAL A 138 23.64 -3.18 18.62
CA VAL A 138 24.32 -3.02 19.91
C VAL A 138 25.07 -4.29 20.28
N ARG A 139 24.47 -5.48 20.11
CA ARG A 139 25.18 -6.75 20.35
C ARG A 139 26.38 -6.95 19.43
N TRP A 140 26.25 -6.61 18.15
CA TRP A 140 27.37 -6.70 17.21
C TRP A 140 28.54 -5.78 17.61
N LEU A 141 28.23 -4.55 18.02
CA LEU A 141 29.22 -3.56 18.46
C LEU A 141 29.91 -3.95 19.78
N HIS A 142 29.31 -4.83 20.58
CA HIS A 142 29.84 -5.28 21.87
C HIS A 142 30.69 -6.57 21.77
N ILE A 143 30.65 -7.25 20.61
CA ILE A 143 31.40 -8.48 20.32
C ILE A 143 32.70 -8.16 19.56
N GLN A 144 32.79 -7.00 18.89
CA GLN A 144 34.05 -6.46 18.37
C GLN A 144 34.81 -5.72 19.46
#